data_AF-X1M3R6-F1
#
_entry.id   AF-X1M3R6-F1
#
_cell.length_a   1.000
_cell.length_b   1.000
_cell.length_c   1.000
_cell.angle_alpha   90.00
_cell.angle_beta   90.00
_cell.angle_gamma   90.00
#
_symmetry.space_group_name_H-M   'P 1'
#
loop_
_entity.id
_entity.type
_entity.pdbx_description
1 polymer ?
#
loop_
_entity_poly.entity_id
_entity_poly.type
_entity_poly.pdbx_seq_one_letter_code
_entity_poly.pdbx_strand_id
1 'polypeptide(L)'
;MADFPSNEFLLMATKAGGIKKTSLSKFASIRRSGLIAMGLKNNDELVAARVVTDLDDVILVSQNGRAIKFKVKNLRTASRSSGGVRGIRLTDDCLVGMGTVFPDAYLLTVAERGFGKLTSVGRYPIQQRGGKGIQAHRLSDKTGKIVAARIVSKGEGYLVTLSSVGNVECIPLEQVSVQSRKGRGVHIMALAEGDSIVSITTIGSLAIKA
;
A
#
# COMPACT_ATOMS: atom_id res chain seq x y z
N MET A 1 -25.68 -18.45 -2.68
CA MET A 1 -25.30 -17.12 -3.20
C MET A 1 -24.70 -16.36 -2.02
N ALA A 2 -23.52 -15.76 -2.15
CA ALA A 2 -22.90 -15.06 -1.02
C ALA A 2 -23.70 -13.79 -0.70
N ASP A 3 -24.13 -13.65 0.55
CA ASP A 3 -24.78 -12.43 1.05
C ASP A 3 -23.70 -11.47 1.53
N PHE A 4 -23.68 -10.26 0.97
CA PHE A 4 -22.67 -9.24 1.27
C PHE A 4 -23.35 -8.01 1.88
N PRO A 5 -22.80 -7.43 2.97
CA PRO A 5 -23.32 -6.22 3.54
C PRO A 5 -23.41 -5.09 2.50
N SER A 6 -24.53 -4.36 2.50
CA SER A 6 -24.79 -3.30 1.51
C SER A 6 -23.85 -2.10 1.66
N ASN A 7 -23.20 -1.95 2.82
CA ASN A 7 -22.25 -0.90 3.16
C ASN A 7 -20.78 -1.27 2.89
N GLU A 8 -20.51 -2.42 2.29
CA GLU A 8 -19.16 -2.86 1.93
C GLU A 8 -18.85 -2.66 0.44
N PHE A 9 -17.61 -2.27 0.18
CA PHE A 9 -17.09 -1.97 -1.14
C PHE A 9 -15.73 -2.63 -1.35
N LEU A 10 -15.49 -3.07 -2.58
CA LEU A 10 -14.16 -3.36 -3.07
C LEU A 10 -13.52 -2.06 -3.56
N LEU A 11 -12.49 -1.61 -2.84
CA LEU A 11 -11.62 -0.51 -3.23
C LEU A 11 -10.40 -1.06 -3.98
N MET A 12 -10.12 -0.53 -5.16
CA MET A 12 -9.02 -0.94 -6.03
C MET A 12 -8.17 0.26 -6.38
N ALA A 13 -6.84 0.10 -6.40
CA ALA A 13 -5.90 1.13 -6.82
C ALA A 13 -4.91 0.62 -7.85
N THR A 14 -4.54 1.48 -8.80
CA THR A 14 -3.68 1.13 -9.93
C THR A 14 -2.31 1.82 -9.87
N LYS A 15 -1.36 1.28 -10.62
CA LYS A 15 0.03 1.75 -10.72
C LYS A 15 0.11 3.20 -11.21
N ALA A 16 -0.77 3.59 -12.13
CA ALA A 16 -0.89 4.97 -12.61
C ALA A 16 -1.62 5.92 -11.63
N GLY A 17 -1.95 5.46 -10.41
CA GLY A 17 -2.60 6.26 -9.38
C GLY A 17 -4.11 6.37 -9.54
N GLY A 18 -4.73 5.51 -10.33
CA GLY A 18 -6.19 5.34 -10.37
C GLY A 18 -6.71 4.71 -9.08
N ILE A 19 -7.94 5.04 -8.69
CA ILE A 19 -8.65 4.41 -7.58
C ILE A 19 -10.13 4.22 -7.93
N LYS A 20 -10.73 3.12 -7.47
CA LYS A 20 -12.14 2.82 -7.72
C LYS A 20 -12.79 2.12 -6.54
N LYS A 21 -14.01 2.56 -6.20
CA LYS A 21 -14.89 1.92 -5.22
C LYS A 21 -16.06 1.25 -5.94
N THR A 22 -16.28 -0.04 -5.73
CA THR A 22 -17.41 -0.80 -6.30
C THR A 22 -18.09 -1.60 -5.20
N SER A 23 -19.43 -1.63 -5.15
CA SER A 23 -20.15 -2.42 -4.14
C SER A 23 -19.74 -3.89 -4.18
N LEU A 24 -19.47 -4.47 -3.02
CA LEU A 24 -18.99 -5.85 -2.90
C LEU A 24 -20.02 -6.88 -3.42
N SER A 25 -21.30 -6.58 -3.27
CA SER A 25 -22.42 -7.35 -3.84
C SER A 25 -22.29 -7.61 -5.35
N LYS A 26 -21.60 -6.74 -6.10
CA LYS A 26 -21.36 -6.94 -7.55
C LYS A 26 -20.41 -8.11 -7.86
N PHE A 27 -19.83 -8.72 -6.84
CA PHE A 27 -18.93 -9.88 -6.89
C PHE A 27 -19.56 -11.15 -6.27
N ALA A 28 -20.86 -11.17 -5.99
CA ALA A 28 -21.55 -12.32 -5.38
C ALA A 28 -21.62 -13.60 -6.22
N SER A 29 -21.45 -13.48 -7.53
CA SER A 29 -21.46 -14.63 -8.46
C SER A 29 -20.26 -14.55 -9.39
N ILE A 30 -19.21 -15.29 -9.05
CA ILE A 30 -17.95 -15.35 -9.83
C ILE A 30 -17.95 -16.62 -10.68
N ARG A 31 -17.69 -16.46 -11.98
CA ARG A 31 -17.54 -17.59 -12.91
C ARG A 31 -16.13 -18.15 -12.85
N ARG A 32 -15.91 -19.40 -13.28
CA ARG A 32 -14.55 -20.00 -13.37
C ARG A 32 -13.59 -19.18 -14.24
N SER A 33 -14.10 -18.53 -15.29
CA SER A 33 -13.33 -17.64 -16.17
C SER A 33 -12.99 -16.28 -15.52
N GLY A 34 -13.39 -16.06 -14.27
CA GLY A 34 -13.27 -14.78 -13.59
C GLY A 34 -14.31 -13.76 -14.04
N LEU A 35 -14.14 -12.52 -13.55
CA LEU A 35 -14.97 -11.37 -13.86
C LEU A 35 -14.10 -10.12 -14.00
N ILE A 36 -14.48 -9.22 -14.91
CA ILE A 36 -13.86 -7.90 -14.98
C ILE A 36 -14.20 -7.14 -13.68
N ALA A 37 -13.18 -6.77 -12.92
CA ALA A 37 -13.31 -5.97 -11.70
C ALA A 37 -13.02 -4.49 -11.92
N MET A 38 -12.17 -4.14 -12.90
CA MET A 38 -11.79 -2.78 -13.27
C MET A 38 -11.31 -2.72 -14.72
N GLY A 39 -11.79 -1.73 -15.48
CA GLY A 39 -11.28 -1.45 -16.81
C GLY A 39 -9.95 -0.72 -16.72
N LEU A 40 -8.84 -1.39 -17.03
CA LEU A 40 -7.51 -0.79 -17.02
C LEU A 40 -7.22 -0.14 -18.38
N LYS A 41 -6.53 1.01 -18.35
CA LYS A 41 -5.95 1.59 -19.56
C LYS A 41 -4.71 0.78 -19.96
N ASN A 42 -4.29 0.87 -21.22
CA ASN A 42 -3.07 0.22 -21.71
C ASN A 42 -1.87 0.56 -20.80
N ASN A 43 -1.11 -0.46 -20.39
CA ASN A 43 0.04 -0.38 -19.49
C ASN A 43 -0.24 0.06 -18.04
N ASP A 44 -1.50 0.13 -17.61
CA ASP A 44 -1.83 0.26 -16.19
C ASP A 44 -2.05 -1.11 -15.55
N GLU A 45 -1.71 -1.22 -14.27
CA GLU A 45 -1.72 -2.47 -13.51
C GLU A 45 -2.44 -2.26 -12.19
N LEU A 46 -3.18 -3.26 -11.73
CA LEU A 46 -3.76 -3.23 -10.39
C LEU A 46 -2.66 -3.45 -9.34
N VAL A 47 -2.53 -2.52 -8.39
CA VAL A 47 -1.53 -2.60 -7.32
C VAL A 47 -2.12 -3.21 -6.05
N ALA A 48 -3.38 -2.90 -5.74
CA ALA A 48 -4.01 -3.36 -4.51
C ALA A 48 -5.54 -3.37 -4.62
N ALA A 49 -6.15 -4.29 -3.88
CA ALA A 49 -7.58 -4.34 -3.63
C ALA A 49 -7.85 -4.55 -2.12
N ARG A 50 -8.86 -3.87 -1.57
CA ARG A 50 -9.26 -3.96 -0.15
C ARG A 50 -10.78 -3.88 -0.03
N VAL A 51 -11.35 -4.66 0.88
CA VAL A 51 -12.74 -4.44 1.33
C VAL A 51 -12.72 -3.27 2.30
N VAL A 52 -13.64 -2.32 2.10
CA VAL A 52 -13.76 -1.09 2.87
C VAL A 52 -15.23 -0.70 3.04
N THR A 53 -15.49 0.21 3.97
CA THR A 53 -16.75 0.94 4.15
C THR A 53 -16.55 2.42 3.87
N ASP A 54 -17.62 3.21 3.87
CA ASP A 54 -17.53 4.66 3.75
C ASP A 54 -16.94 5.37 4.98
N LEU A 55 -16.82 4.66 6.11
CA LEU A 55 -16.22 5.17 7.34
C LEU A 55 -14.69 5.15 7.29
N ASP A 56 -14.13 4.34 6.39
CA ASP A 56 -12.69 4.15 6.29
C ASP A 56 -11.96 5.35 5.69
N ASP A 57 -10.72 5.52 6.14
CA ASP A 57 -9.72 6.34 5.47
C ASP A 57 -8.74 5.42 4.72
N VAL A 58 -8.29 5.85 3.55
CA VAL A 58 -7.29 5.14 2.76
C VAL A 58 -6.05 6.00 2.57
N ILE A 59 -4.89 5.36 2.57
CA ILE A 59 -3.61 5.99 2.21
C ILE A 59 -3.00 5.30 1.00
N LEU A 60 -2.58 6.11 0.03
CA LEU A 60 -1.86 5.71 -1.17
C LEU A 60 -0.42 6.19 -1.07
N VAL A 61 0.54 5.37 -1.50
CA VAL A 61 1.98 5.66 -1.43
C VAL A 61 2.66 5.37 -2.75
N SER A 62 3.53 6.28 -3.20
CA SER A 62 4.25 6.19 -4.45
C SER A 62 5.73 5.82 -4.29
N GLN A 63 6.37 5.36 -5.37
CA GLN A 63 7.80 5.00 -5.37
C GLN A 63 8.70 6.20 -5.03
N ASN A 64 8.30 7.42 -5.40
CA ASN A 64 9.05 8.65 -5.06
C ASN A 64 8.76 9.16 -3.64
N GLY A 65 8.18 8.31 -2.77
CA GLY A 65 7.97 8.61 -1.36
C GLY A 65 6.96 9.72 -1.12
N ARG A 66 5.92 9.82 -1.95
CA ARG A 66 4.72 10.65 -1.71
C ARG A 66 3.62 9.79 -1.12
N ALA A 67 2.81 10.36 -0.24
CA ALA A 67 1.60 9.72 0.25
C ALA A 67 0.41 10.68 0.30
N ILE A 68 -0.78 10.18 -0.01
CA ILE A 68 -2.03 10.92 0.15
C ILE A 68 -3.00 10.08 0.97
N LYS A 69 -3.59 10.68 2.01
CA LYS A 69 -4.62 10.08 2.85
C LYS A 69 -5.93 10.79 2.62
N PHE A 70 -7.01 10.05 2.35
CA PHE A 70 -8.34 10.63 2.15
C PHE A 70 -9.44 9.66 2.57
N LYS A 71 -10.66 10.18 2.75
CA LYS A 71 -11.82 9.40 3.18
C LYS A 71 -12.39 8.59 2.01
N VAL A 72 -12.73 7.32 2.23
CA VAL A 72 -13.33 6.45 1.22
C VAL A 72 -14.68 7.01 0.73
N LYS A 73 -15.47 7.64 1.63
CA LYS A 73 -16.73 8.31 1.27
C LYS A 73 -16.63 9.34 0.14
N ASN A 74 -15.44 9.92 -0.09
CA ASN A 74 -15.21 10.90 -1.15
C ASN A 74 -15.14 10.26 -2.56
N LEU A 75 -15.21 8.92 -2.63
CA LEU A 75 -15.35 8.17 -3.87
C LEU A 75 -16.81 7.83 -4.12
N ARG A 76 -17.31 8.12 -5.32
CA ARG A 76 -18.58 7.56 -5.77
C ARG A 76 -18.45 6.05 -5.99
N THR A 77 -19.52 5.33 -5.73
CA THR A 77 -19.63 3.91 -6.11
C THR A 77 -19.75 3.80 -7.62
N ALA A 78 -18.90 2.98 -8.24
CA ALA A 78 -18.82 2.81 -9.69
C ALA A 78 -19.04 1.35 -10.11
N SER A 79 -19.37 1.15 -11.38
CA SER A 79 -19.55 -0.19 -11.97
C SER A 79 -18.23 -0.96 -12.07
N ARG A 80 -18.34 -2.29 -12.15
CA ARG A 80 -17.20 -3.19 -12.35
C ARG A 80 -16.41 -2.89 -13.63
N SER A 81 -17.06 -2.59 -14.74
CA SER A 81 -16.41 -2.33 -16.02
C SER A 81 -15.72 -0.96 -16.12
N SER A 82 -16.01 -0.02 -15.21
CA SER A 82 -15.39 1.32 -15.25
C SER A 82 -13.92 1.31 -14.80
N GLY A 83 -13.14 2.30 -15.25
CA GLY A 83 -11.71 2.43 -14.97
C GLY A 83 -11.31 3.29 -13.78
N GLY A 84 -12.27 3.75 -12.97
CA GLY A 84 -11.99 4.51 -11.75
C GLY A 84 -11.68 5.99 -12.00
N VAL A 85 -11.19 6.64 -10.95
CA VAL A 85 -10.88 8.08 -10.89
C VAL A 85 -9.50 8.29 -10.28
N ARG A 86 -8.87 9.46 -10.46
CA ARG A 86 -7.51 9.71 -9.94
C ARG A 86 -7.41 9.68 -8.41
N GLY A 87 -6.76 8.69 -7.81
CA GLY A 87 -6.51 8.61 -6.37
C GLY A 87 -5.41 9.57 -5.90
N ILE A 88 -4.29 9.58 -6.61
CA ILE A 88 -3.12 10.42 -6.37
C ILE A 88 -2.61 10.95 -7.72
N ARG A 89 -2.05 12.16 -7.75
CA ARG A 89 -1.36 12.69 -8.93
C ARG A 89 0.10 12.27 -8.89
N LEU A 90 0.51 11.52 -9.91
CA LEU A 90 1.86 11.00 -10.08
C LEU A 90 2.50 11.68 -11.29
N THR A 91 3.79 12.02 -11.19
CA THR A 91 4.61 12.62 -12.25
C THR A 91 5.94 11.90 -12.21
N ASP A 92 6.26 11.14 -13.27
CA ASP A 92 7.42 10.24 -13.33
C ASP A 92 7.51 9.32 -12.10
N ASP A 93 6.35 8.85 -11.66
CA ASP A 93 6.11 8.17 -10.40
C ASP A 93 5.04 7.09 -10.61
N CYS A 94 5.00 6.11 -9.72
CA CYS A 94 4.03 5.03 -9.75
C CYS A 94 3.58 4.68 -8.32
N LEU A 95 2.38 4.13 -8.20
CA LEU A 95 1.85 3.67 -6.92
C LEU A 95 2.52 2.34 -6.52
N VAL A 96 3.00 2.24 -5.28
CA VAL A 96 3.64 1.03 -4.72
C VAL A 96 2.89 0.45 -3.52
N GLY A 97 1.86 1.15 -3.02
CA GLY A 97 1.02 0.64 -1.96
C GLY A 97 -0.27 1.41 -1.75
N MET A 98 -1.27 0.67 -1.25
CA MET A 98 -2.52 1.18 -0.71
C MET A 98 -2.78 0.47 0.62
N GLY A 99 -3.26 1.20 1.62
CA GLY A 99 -3.71 0.61 2.87
C GLY A 99 -4.92 1.34 3.46
N THR A 100 -5.80 0.58 4.08
CA THR A 100 -6.87 1.10 4.94
C THR A 100 -6.28 1.50 6.27
N VAL A 101 -6.66 2.67 6.79
CA VAL A 101 -6.12 3.24 8.01
C VAL A 101 -7.01 2.87 9.19
N PHE A 102 -6.42 2.30 10.24
CA PHE A 102 -7.07 2.01 11.52
C PHE A 102 -6.37 2.76 12.66
N PRO A 103 -6.99 2.87 13.85
CA PRO A 103 -6.39 3.54 15.00
C PRO A 103 -4.99 3.00 15.32
N ASP A 104 -4.08 3.90 15.70
CA ASP A 104 -2.69 3.60 16.10
C ASP A 104 -1.83 2.86 15.06
N ALA A 105 -2.31 2.74 13.82
CA ALA A 105 -1.55 2.11 12.75
C ALA A 105 -0.30 2.90 12.37
N TYR A 106 0.65 2.19 11.77
CA TYR A 106 1.87 2.77 11.21
C TYR A 106 1.92 2.48 9.71
N LEU A 107 2.39 3.47 8.95
CA LEU A 107 2.81 3.25 7.58
C LEU A 107 4.26 2.74 7.61
N LEU A 108 4.43 1.47 7.24
CA LEU A 108 5.72 0.90 6.86
C LEU A 108 6.05 1.33 5.43
N THR A 109 7.25 1.87 5.25
CA THR A 109 7.84 2.11 3.92
C THR A 109 9.20 1.45 3.85
N VAL A 110 9.45 0.71 2.78
CA VAL A 110 10.72 0.05 2.48
C VAL A 110 11.26 0.54 1.14
N ALA A 111 12.52 0.92 1.11
CA ALA A 111 13.24 1.39 -0.07
C ALA A 111 14.18 0.31 -0.62
N GLU A 112 14.46 0.38 -1.92
CA GLU A 112 15.18 -0.67 -2.67
C GLU A 112 16.59 -0.96 -2.13
N ARG A 113 17.26 0.03 -1.50
CA ARG A 113 18.61 -0.13 -0.93
C ARG A 113 18.63 -0.54 0.55
N GLY A 114 17.61 -1.28 1.00
CA GLY A 114 17.62 -1.87 2.34
C GLY A 114 17.18 -0.93 3.46
N PHE A 115 16.61 0.23 3.14
CA PHE A 115 16.14 1.20 4.15
C PHE A 115 14.65 1.05 4.45
N GLY A 116 14.30 0.99 5.73
CA GLY A 116 12.93 0.85 6.20
C GLY A 116 12.61 1.80 7.35
N LYS A 117 11.33 2.17 7.47
CA LYS A 117 10.83 2.87 8.66
C LYS A 117 9.34 2.71 8.85
N LEU A 118 8.91 2.90 10.09
CA LEU A 118 7.53 3.11 10.47
C LEU A 118 7.25 4.60 10.65
N THR A 119 6.07 5.06 10.26
CA THR A 119 5.59 6.40 10.58
C THR A 119 4.12 6.33 10.94
N SER A 120 3.76 6.84 12.13
CA SER A 120 2.36 6.85 12.58
C SER A 120 1.44 7.47 11.51
N VAL A 121 0.31 6.81 11.23
CA VAL A 121 -0.69 7.28 10.26
C VAL A 121 -1.31 8.63 10.66
N GLY A 122 -1.24 8.98 11.94
CA GLY A 122 -1.65 10.30 12.46
C GLY A 122 -0.80 11.45 11.93
N ARG A 123 0.42 11.18 11.44
CA ARG A 123 1.30 12.20 10.82
C ARG A 123 0.89 12.56 9.38
N TYR A 124 -0.09 11.87 8.80
CA TYR A 124 -0.62 12.13 7.46
C TYR A 124 -2.00 12.78 7.60
N PRO A 125 -2.16 14.10 7.40
CA PRO A 125 -3.48 14.73 7.41
C PRO A 125 -4.35 14.23 6.25
N ILE A 126 -5.67 14.32 6.45
CA ILE A 126 -6.65 14.10 5.37
C ILE A 126 -6.48 15.20 4.32
N GLN A 127 -6.45 14.77 3.06
CA GLN A 127 -6.33 15.62 1.88
C GLN A 127 -7.48 15.33 0.91
N GLN A 128 -7.66 16.21 -0.08
CA GLN A 128 -8.53 15.91 -1.21
C GLN A 128 -7.89 14.88 -2.13
N ARG A 129 -8.66 13.86 -2.51
CA ARG A 129 -8.26 12.85 -3.51
C ARG A 129 -7.72 13.52 -4.78
N GLY A 130 -6.70 12.93 -5.39
CA GLY A 130 -6.16 13.37 -6.68
C GLY A 130 -5.16 14.51 -6.59
N GLY A 131 -4.81 14.94 -5.37
CA GLY A 131 -3.66 15.79 -5.11
C GLY A 131 -2.32 15.06 -5.29
N LYS A 132 -1.21 15.80 -5.18
CA LYS A 132 0.17 15.26 -5.26
C LYS A 132 0.59 14.48 -4.01
N GLY A 133 -0.19 14.57 -2.93
CA GLY A 133 0.19 14.04 -1.63
C GLY A 133 1.29 14.86 -0.96
N ILE A 134 1.79 14.34 0.15
CA ILE A 134 2.85 14.92 0.97
C ILE A 134 4.01 13.93 1.09
N GLN A 135 5.20 14.42 1.47
CA GLN A 135 6.34 13.54 1.70
C GLN A 135 6.03 12.46 2.75
N ALA A 136 6.38 11.21 2.45
CA ALA A 136 6.22 10.04 3.32
C ALA A 136 7.57 9.44 3.71
N HIS A 137 8.57 9.55 2.83
CA HIS A 137 9.93 9.08 3.04
C HIS A 137 10.91 10.06 2.38
N ARG A 138 12.03 10.37 3.06
CA ARG A 138 13.10 11.16 2.47
C ARG A 138 14.03 10.25 1.68
N LEU A 139 13.89 10.30 0.36
CA LEU A 139 14.74 9.55 -0.56
C LEU A 139 16.06 10.27 -0.82
N SER A 140 17.06 9.48 -1.17
CA SER A 140 18.39 9.89 -1.64
C SER A 140 18.97 8.77 -2.47
N ASP A 141 20.12 8.99 -3.10
CA ASP A 141 20.84 7.91 -3.77
C ASP A 141 21.09 6.75 -2.82
N LYS A 142 21.39 7.00 -1.54
CA LYS A 142 21.62 5.92 -0.55
C LYS A 142 20.40 5.05 -0.28
N THR A 143 19.19 5.58 -0.36
CA THR A 143 17.96 4.82 -0.09
C THR A 143 17.38 4.18 -1.35
N GLY A 144 17.59 4.83 -2.50
CA GLY A 144 16.84 4.53 -3.72
C GLY A 144 15.35 4.84 -3.58
N LYS A 145 14.53 4.25 -4.47
CA LYS A 145 13.06 4.40 -4.50
C LYS A 145 12.35 3.51 -3.47
N ILE A 146 11.12 3.85 -3.12
CA ILE A 146 10.24 2.98 -2.32
C ILE A 146 9.77 1.81 -3.17
N VAL A 147 10.02 0.59 -2.70
CA VAL A 147 9.58 -0.66 -3.36
C VAL A 147 8.28 -1.17 -2.79
N ALA A 148 7.99 -0.85 -1.53
CA ALA A 148 6.76 -1.29 -0.89
C ALA A 148 6.32 -0.36 0.24
N ALA A 149 5.01 -0.27 0.40
CA ALA A 149 4.37 0.43 1.48
C ALA A 149 3.18 -0.39 2.02
N ARG A 150 3.07 -0.51 3.35
CA ARG A 150 2.04 -1.31 4.04
C ARG A 150 1.57 -0.60 5.30
N ILE A 151 0.28 -0.71 5.62
CA ILE A 151 -0.24 -0.32 6.92
C ILE A 151 -0.10 -1.53 7.84
N VAL A 152 0.51 -1.30 9.01
CA VAL A 152 0.85 -2.34 9.99
C VAL A 152 0.52 -1.85 11.41
N SER A 153 0.25 -2.79 12.31
CA SER A 153 0.29 -2.55 13.75
C SER A 153 1.74 -2.57 14.22
N LYS A 154 2.08 -1.74 15.20
CA LYS A 154 3.40 -1.81 15.84
C LYS A 154 3.36 -2.92 16.91
N GLY A 155 4.40 -3.75 16.96
CA GLY A 155 4.56 -4.78 17.99
C GLY A 155 4.01 -6.16 17.61
N GLU A 156 3.37 -6.29 16.45
CA GLU A 156 2.82 -7.56 15.99
C GLU A 156 3.45 -7.97 14.67
N GLY A 157 3.97 -9.20 14.63
CA GLY A 157 4.43 -9.83 13.41
C GLY A 157 5.84 -9.43 12.95
N TYR A 158 6.15 -9.88 11.74
CA TYR A 158 7.49 -9.81 11.15
C TYR A 158 7.43 -9.17 9.77
N LEU A 159 8.47 -8.41 9.45
CA LEU A 159 8.78 -7.96 8.10
C LEU A 159 9.72 -8.97 7.47
N VAL A 160 9.29 -9.59 6.38
CA VAL A 160 10.12 -10.45 5.54
C VAL A 160 10.46 -9.68 4.26
N THR A 161 11.74 -9.56 3.94
CA THR A 161 12.23 -8.90 2.72
C THR A 161 13.02 -9.87 1.87
N LEU A 162 12.81 -9.81 0.56
CA LEU A 162 13.51 -10.62 -0.45
C LEU A 162 14.36 -9.69 -1.32
N SER A 163 15.65 -10.00 -1.47
CA SER A 163 16.52 -9.30 -2.41
C SER A 163 16.54 -9.93 -3.80
N SER A 164 17.05 -9.16 -4.76
CA SER A 164 17.16 -9.58 -6.17
C SER A 164 18.05 -10.81 -6.38
N VAL A 165 19.03 -11.03 -5.50
CA VAL A 165 19.90 -12.22 -5.55
C VAL A 165 19.37 -13.40 -4.70
N GLY A 166 18.17 -13.27 -4.12
CA GLY A 166 17.49 -14.36 -3.42
C GLY A 166 17.72 -14.40 -1.90
N ASN A 167 18.36 -13.39 -1.31
CA ASN A 167 18.51 -13.33 0.14
C ASN A 167 17.18 -12.97 0.80
N VAL A 168 16.86 -13.64 1.90
CA VAL A 168 15.66 -13.38 2.70
C VAL A 168 16.08 -12.93 4.09
N GLU A 169 15.63 -11.74 4.48
CA GLU A 169 15.80 -11.20 5.83
C GLU A 169 14.42 -11.15 6.50
N CYS A 170 14.35 -11.57 7.77
CA CYS A 170 13.13 -11.56 8.55
C CYS A 170 13.40 -10.85 9.89
N ILE A 171 12.79 -9.69 10.09
CA ILE A 171 12.94 -8.93 11.33
C ILE A 171 11.58 -8.68 12.00
N PRO A 172 11.50 -8.71 13.34
CA PRO A 172 10.31 -8.28 14.05
C PRO A 172 9.92 -6.85 13.68
N LEU A 173 8.63 -6.59 13.46
CA LEU A 173 8.16 -5.24 13.10
C LEU A 173 8.45 -4.22 14.21
N GLU A 174 8.56 -4.65 15.47
CA GLU A 174 8.95 -3.82 16.61
C GLU A 174 10.38 -3.26 16.51
N GLN A 175 11.29 -3.95 15.81
CA GLN A 175 12.67 -3.50 15.60
C GLN A 175 12.77 -2.43 14.50
N VAL A 176 11.74 -2.29 13.66
CA VAL A 176 11.72 -1.25 12.62
C VAL A 176 11.53 0.12 13.26
N SER A 177 12.51 0.99 13.06
CA SER A 177 12.53 2.33 13.67
C SER A 177 11.29 3.16 13.32
N VAL A 178 10.66 3.73 14.35
CA VAL A 178 9.59 4.72 14.20
C VAL A 178 10.21 6.10 13.98
N GLN A 179 9.88 6.73 12.86
CA GLN A 179 10.44 8.02 12.47
C GLN A 179 9.37 8.96 11.89
N SER A 180 9.72 10.24 11.77
CA SER A 180 8.88 11.22 11.08
C SER A 180 8.75 10.93 9.58
N ARG A 181 7.79 11.60 8.92
CA ARG A 181 7.61 11.55 7.46
C ARG A 181 8.87 11.97 6.68
N LYS A 182 9.70 12.85 7.26
CA LYS A 182 10.93 13.36 6.65
C LYS A 182 12.17 12.50 6.98
N GLY A 183 12.00 11.44 7.78
CA GLY A 183 13.06 10.48 8.06
C GLY A 183 13.46 9.67 6.83
N ARG A 184 14.72 9.23 6.81
CA ARG A 184 15.31 8.35 5.78
C ARG A 184 15.19 6.86 6.10
N GLY A 185 14.72 6.53 7.30
CA GLY A 185 14.72 5.16 7.82
C GLY A 185 16.06 4.68 8.33
N VAL A 186 16.09 3.40 8.67
CA VAL A 186 17.25 2.64 9.14
C VAL A 186 17.50 1.47 8.19
N HIS A 187 18.70 0.92 8.21
CA HIS A 187 18.95 -0.35 7.51
C HIS A 187 18.11 -1.45 8.16
N ILE A 188 17.29 -2.10 7.34
CA ILE A 188 16.50 -3.28 7.72
C ILE A 188 17.00 -4.55 7.03
N MET A 189 17.84 -4.39 6.00
CA MET A 189 18.51 -5.48 5.30
C MET A 189 19.88 -4.97 4.84
N ALA A 190 20.92 -5.76 5.08
CA ALA A 190 22.23 -5.53 4.48
C ALA A 190 22.21 -6.08 3.05
N LEU A 191 22.66 -5.27 2.09
CA LEU A 191 22.68 -5.63 0.68
C LEU A 191 24.12 -5.53 0.16
N ALA A 192 24.51 -6.48 -0.67
CA ALA A 192 25.75 -6.40 -1.43
C ALA A 192 25.67 -5.29 -2.48
N GLU A 193 26.82 -4.89 -3.02
CA GLU A 193 26.87 -3.95 -4.13
C GLU A 193 26.08 -4.49 -5.34
N GLY A 194 25.20 -3.65 -5.89
CA GLY A 194 24.31 -4.04 -7.00
C GLY A 194 23.06 -4.84 -6.60
N ASP A 195 22.93 -5.30 -5.36
CA ASP A 195 21.72 -5.95 -4.86
C ASP A 195 20.63 -4.94 -4.45
N SER A 196 19.39 -5.37 -4.44
CA SER A 196 18.23 -4.54 -4.12
C SER A 196 17.09 -5.37 -3.52
N ILE A 197 16.27 -4.76 -2.67
CA ILE A 197 15.01 -5.39 -2.24
C ILE A 197 14.03 -5.37 -3.42
N VAL A 198 13.50 -6.53 -3.78
CA VAL A 198 12.51 -6.68 -4.87
C VAL A 198 11.10 -6.97 -4.36
N SER A 199 10.97 -7.51 -3.14
CA SER A 199 9.67 -7.83 -2.56
C SER A 199 9.71 -7.80 -1.04
N ILE A 200 8.55 -7.51 -0.44
CA ILE A 200 8.35 -7.66 1.00
C ILE A 200 7.02 -8.35 1.27
N THR A 201 6.93 -8.99 2.42
CA THR A 201 5.66 -9.35 3.04
C THR A 201 5.70 -9.08 4.53
N THR A 202 4.52 -9.00 5.13
CA THR A 202 4.37 -8.97 6.58
C THR A 202 3.59 -10.20 6.99
N ILE A 203 4.12 -10.95 7.95
CA ILE A 203 3.46 -12.11 8.51
C ILE A 203 3.08 -11.79 9.95
N GLY A 204 1.96 -12.36 10.41
CA GLY A 204 1.57 -12.29 11.82
C GLY A 204 2.55 -13.04 12.72
N SER A 205 2.16 -13.32 13.96
CA SER A 205 2.96 -14.20 14.82
C SER A 205 3.17 -15.55 14.12
N LEU A 206 4.44 -15.94 13.99
CA LEU A 206 4.83 -17.26 13.51
C LEU A 206 4.39 -18.30 14.56
N ALA A 207 3.17 -18.82 14.41
CA ALA A 207 2.83 -20.09 15.03
C ALA A 207 3.55 -21.18 14.25
N ILE A 208 4.84 -21.37 14.53
CA ILE A 208 5.54 -22.57 14.08
C ILE A 208 4.93 -23.71 14.91
N LYS A 209 3.94 -24.41 14.34
CA LYS A 209 3.60 -25.74 14.83
C LYS A 209 4.77 -26.64 14.46
N ALA A 210 5.63 -26.90 15.44
CA ALA A 210 6.54 -28.03 15.42
C ALA A 210 5.74 -29.34 15.40
#